data_AF-A0A7J4UK26-F1
#
_entry.id   AF-A0A7J4UK26-F1
#
_cell.length_a   1.000
_cell.length_b   1.000
_cell.length_c   1.000
_cell.angle_alpha   90.00
_cell.angle_beta   90.00
_cell.angle_gamma   90.00
#
_symmetry.space_group_name_H-M   'P 1'
#
loop_
_entity.id
_entity.type
_entity.pdbx_description
1 polymer ?
#
loop_
_entity_poly.entity_id
_entity_poly.type
_entity_poly.pdbx_seq_one_letter_code
_entity_poly.pdbx_strand_id
1 'polypeptide(L)'
;MSKLPYIKDANGSWTVLYNSKPYQFDTTHYEYQRLVECIRNNDGHKLVEILDQGTPIQDWSDGQFVFENGVLYYQDEEIHDVLTDRIIGMMKENIDYEPMLNFIKNLYKNPSYRAINELYGFLSHQFLPISSDGCFLAYKYTSIYVGETRKDKNGRELKDGDMVDSHTQKSYRNNIGDVPTMPRNRVDDNINIGCGAGLHVGSASYARSGGVIVKVDPQDVVSVPLDHDCQKVRCCKYEVVGKYESTMPSVFSDEYDSLDEEGELCDAEYSDNWEID
;
A
#
# COMPACT_ATOMS: atom_id res chain seq x y z
N MET A 1 -36.98 4.96 35.41
CA MET A 1 -37.01 4.56 33.99
C MET A 1 -36.89 3.05 33.91
N SER A 2 -37.71 2.38 33.10
CA SER A 2 -37.56 0.95 32.83
C SER A 2 -36.25 0.71 32.09
N LYS A 3 -35.56 -0.38 32.43
CA LYS A 3 -34.35 -0.77 31.69
C LYS A 3 -34.71 -1.22 30.27
N LEU A 4 -33.84 -0.95 29.31
CA LEU A 4 -33.91 -1.48 27.95
C LEU A 4 -33.88 -3.02 28.01
N PRO A 5 -34.87 -3.73 27.45
CA PRO A 5 -34.78 -5.16 27.24
C PRO A 5 -33.78 -5.45 26.10
N TYR A 6 -32.83 -6.35 26.35
CA TYR A 6 -31.84 -6.75 25.35
C TYR A 6 -31.35 -8.19 25.57
N ILE A 7 -30.75 -8.76 24.53
CA ILE A 7 -29.94 -9.98 24.60
C ILE A 7 -28.66 -9.79 23.79
N LYS A 8 -27.59 -10.44 24.23
CA LYS A 8 -26.30 -10.54 23.52
C LYS A 8 -25.97 -12.02 23.32
N ASP A 9 -25.59 -12.41 22.10
CA ASP A 9 -25.12 -13.76 21.84
C ASP A 9 -23.61 -13.93 22.18
N ALA A 10 -23.07 -15.13 21.94
CA ALA A 10 -21.66 -15.43 22.17
C ALA A 10 -20.71 -14.71 21.20
N ASN A 11 -21.19 -14.33 20.02
CA ASN A 11 -20.39 -13.71 18.94
C ASN A 11 -20.32 -12.18 19.07
N GLY A 12 -21.13 -11.59 19.96
CA GLY A 12 -21.17 -10.14 20.13
C GLY A 12 -22.30 -9.45 19.38
N SER A 13 -23.26 -10.20 18.84
CA SER A 13 -24.48 -9.66 18.24
C SER A 13 -25.48 -9.28 19.33
N TRP A 14 -26.12 -8.13 19.18
CA TRP A 14 -27.11 -7.60 20.09
C TRP A 14 -28.48 -7.53 19.42
N THR A 15 -29.52 -7.81 20.20
CA THR A 15 -30.90 -7.41 19.88
C THR A 15 -31.44 -6.60 21.05
N VAL A 16 -31.89 -5.38 20.77
CA VAL A 16 -32.40 -4.41 21.76
C VAL A 16 -33.82 -4.02 21.38
N LEU A 17 -34.75 -4.08 22.35
CA LEU A 17 -36.13 -3.61 22.15
C LEU A 17 -36.27 -2.18 22.66
N TYR A 18 -36.65 -1.25 21.78
CA TYR A 18 -36.93 0.13 22.15
C TYR A 18 -38.18 0.63 21.41
N ASN A 19 -39.12 1.26 22.14
CA ASN A 19 -40.41 1.71 21.60
C ASN A 19 -41.16 0.63 20.79
N SER A 20 -41.18 -0.61 21.29
CA SER A 20 -41.81 -1.78 20.64
C SER A 20 -41.21 -2.18 19.28
N LYS A 21 -40.04 -1.65 18.91
CA LYS A 21 -39.29 -2.03 17.70
C LYS A 21 -37.97 -2.72 18.10
N PRO A 22 -37.62 -3.87 17.50
CA PRO A 22 -36.32 -4.49 17.68
C PRO A 22 -35.26 -3.76 16.84
N TYR A 23 -34.08 -3.57 17.43
CA TYR A 23 -32.88 -3.04 16.80
C TYR A 23 -31.76 -4.07 16.96
N GLN A 24 -30.98 -4.28 15.90
CA GLN A 24 -29.91 -5.27 15.88
C GLN A 24 -28.62 -4.64 15.39
N PHE A 25 -27.50 -5.06 15.99
CA PHE A 25 -26.16 -4.68 15.59
C PHE A 25 -25.15 -5.70 16.13
N ASP A 26 -23.97 -5.76 15.54
CA ASP A 26 -22.90 -6.67 15.94
C ASP A 26 -21.53 -5.97 15.95
N THR A 27 -20.47 -6.74 16.16
CA THR A 27 -19.09 -6.27 16.28
C THR A 27 -18.54 -5.63 15.00
N THR A 28 -19.20 -5.80 13.86
CA THR A 28 -18.81 -5.20 12.58
C THR A 28 -19.19 -3.73 12.49
N HIS A 29 -20.19 -3.27 13.26
CA HIS A 29 -20.60 -1.87 13.27
C HIS A 29 -19.45 -0.96 13.78
N TYR A 30 -19.12 0.09 13.04
CA TYR A 30 -18.01 0.98 13.40
C TYR A 30 -18.23 1.68 14.76
N GLU A 31 -19.48 2.02 15.09
CA GLU A 31 -19.87 2.55 16.41
C GLU A 31 -20.23 1.48 17.47
N TYR A 32 -19.77 0.24 17.31
CA TYR A 32 -20.13 -0.87 18.21
C TYR A 32 -19.98 -0.52 19.70
N GLN A 33 -18.88 0.13 20.09
CA GLN A 33 -18.66 0.51 21.49
C GLN A 33 -19.64 1.55 21.99
N ARG A 34 -19.95 2.59 21.19
CA ARG A 34 -20.94 3.62 21.56
C ARG A 34 -22.35 3.04 21.65
N LEU A 35 -22.69 2.09 20.79
CA LEU A 35 -23.96 1.36 20.87
C LEU A 35 -24.06 0.54 22.17
N VAL A 36 -22.99 -0.16 22.55
CA VAL A 36 -22.91 -0.88 23.83
C VAL A 36 -23.02 0.08 25.03
N GLU A 37 -22.41 1.27 24.95
CA GLU A 37 -22.54 2.32 25.98
C GLU A 37 -23.97 2.84 26.12
N CYS A 38 -24.69 3.01 25.01
CA CYS A 38 -26.11 3.39 25.04
C CYS A 38 -26.94 2.36 25.82
N ILE A 39 -26.68 1.05 25.63
CA ILE A 39 -27.33 -0.01 26.40
C ILE A 39 -26.96 0.09 27.89
N ARG A 40 -25.67 0.25 28.22
CA ARG A 40 -25.19 0.36 29.62
C ARG A 40 -25.79 1.56 30.34
N ASN A 41 -25.97 2.68 29.64
CA ASN A 41 -26.51 3.93 30.17
C ASN A 41 -28.04 4.02 30.08
N ASN A 42 -28.71 2.99 29.55
CA ASN A 42 -30.15 2.96 29.33
C ASN A 42 -30.68 4.05 28.38
N ASP A 43 -29.87 4.45 27.39
CA ASP A 43 -30.17 5.51 26.42
C ASP A 43 -30.62 4.92 25.08
N GLY A 44 -31.89 4.51 25.02
CA GLY A 44 -32.46 3.94 23.80
C GLY A 44 -32.63 4.96 22.67
N HIS A 45 -32.79 6.25 23.00
CA HIS A 45 -32.94 7.29 22.00
C HIS A 45 -31.62 7.47 21.22
N LYS A 46 -30.50 7.59 21.93
CA LYS A 46 -29.17 7.71 21.29
C LYS A 46 -28.80 6.46 20.50
N LEU A 47 -29.19 5.27 20.98
CA LEU A 47 -28.99 4.02 20.25
C LEU A 47 -29.67 4.06 18.87
N VAL A 48 -30.92 4.48 18.80
CA VAL A 48 -31.65 4.59 17.53
C VAL A 48 -31.04 5.68 16.65
N GLU A 49 -30.64 6.81 17.22
CA GLU A 49 -29.98 7.87 16.47
C GLU A 49 -28.70 7.38 15.79
N ILE A 50 -27.88 6.58 16.47
CA ILE A 50 -26.65 6.00 15.90
C ILE A 50 -26.96 4.96 14.82
N LEU A 51 -27.99 4.12 15.01
CA LEU A 51 -28.34 3.07 14.04
C LEU A 51 -29.06 3.60 12.80
N ASP A 52 -29.82 4.68 12.94
CA ASP A 52 -30.51 5.34 11.83
C ASP A 52 -29.55 6.27 11.05
N GLN A 53 -28.41 6.66 11.64
CA GLN A 53 -27.34 7.35 10.93
C GLN A 53 -26.68 6.37 9.95
N GLY A 54 -26.71 6.72 8.67
CA GLY A 54 -25.96 6.02 7.64
C GLY A 54 -24.45 6.01 7.94
N THR A 55 -23.70 5.26 7.15
CA THR A 55 -22.25 5.19 7.38
C THR A 55 -21.60 6.48 6.87
N PRO A 56 -20.72 7.14 7.64
CA PRO A 56 -20.05 8.37 7.21
C PRO A 56 -19.34 8.23 5.85
N ILE A 57 -18.91 7.02 5.51
CA ILE A 57 -18.32 6.65 4.22
C ILE A 57 -19.28 6.92 3.05
N GLN A 58 -20.55 6.55 3.17
CA GLN A 58 -21.54 6.73 2.09
C GLN A 58 -21.77 8.21 1.81
N ASP A 59 -21.95 9.02 2.86
CA ASP A 59 -22.15 10.46 2.72
C ASP A 59 -20.90 11.16 2.17
N TRP A 60 -19.72 10.83 2.68
CA TRP A 60 -18.45 11.39 2.20
C TRP A 60 -18.17 11.07 0.73
N SER A 61 -18.56 9.88 0.28
CA SER A 61 -18.26 9.38 -1.06
C SER A 61 -19.33 9.71 -2.11
N ASP A 62 -20.33 10.52 -1.79
CA ASP A 62 -21.53 10.73 -2.62
C ASP A 62 -22.17 9.40 -3.06
N GLY A 63 -22.15 8.39 -2.18
CA GLY A 63 -22.68 7.05 -2.42
C GLY A 63 -21.80 6.13 -3.30
N GLN A 64 -20.60 6.54 -3.69
CA GLN A 64 -19.68 5.68 -4.44
C GLN A 64 -19.21 4.46 -3.63
N PHE A 65 -19.09 4.65 -2.32
CA PHE A 65 -18.80 3.59 -1.37
C PHE A 65 -20.06 3.26 -0.57
N VAL A 66 -20.34 1.98 -0.41
CA VAL A 66 -21.48 1.47 0.35
C VAL A 66 -20.94 0.50 1.39
N PHE A 67 -21.31 0.70 2.66
CA PHE A 67 -20.91 -0.21 3.72
C PHE A 67 -22.14 -0.91 4.29
N GLU A 68 -22.20 -2.23 4.11
CA GLU A 68 -23.34 -3.05 4.50
C GLU A 68 -22.86 -4.38 5.08
N ASN A 69 -23.40 -4.75 6.24
CA ASN A 69 -23.11 -6.02 6.92
C ASN A 69 -21.62 -6.31 7.13
N GLY A 70 -20.82 -5.28 7.45
CA GLY A 70 -19.39 -5.43 7.67
C GLY A 70 -18.55 -5.44 6.40
N VAL A 71 -19.17 -5.34 5.23
CA VAL A 71 -18.51 -5.40 3.92
C VAL A 71 -18.56 -4.01 3.27
N LEU A 72 -17.44 -3.60 2.69
CA LEU A 72 -17.33 -2.37 1.91
C LEU A 72 -17.47 -2.70 0.42
N TYR A 73 -18.27 -1.92 -0.28
CA TYR A 73 -18.49 -2.01 -1.71
C TYR A 73 -18.05 -0.72 -2.40
N TYR A 74 -17.52 -0.84 -3.61
CA TYR A 74 -17.21 0.28 -4.50
C TYR A 74 -17.66 -0.07 -5.92
N GLN A 75 -18.49 0.77 -6.53
CA GLN A 75 -19.05 0.52 -7.88
C GLN A 75 -19.68 -0.87 -8.03
N ASP A 76 -20.48 -1.28 -7.04
CA ASP A 76 -21.14 -2.60 -6.96
C ASP A 76 -20.19 -3.82 -6.83
N GLU A 77 -18.89 -3.58 -6.68
CA GLU A 77 -17.91 -4.64 -6.41
C GLU A 77 -17.54 -4.67 -4.93
N GLU A 78 -17.45 -5.88 -4.39
CA GLU A 78 -16.99 -6.14 -3.03
C GLU A 78 -15.50 -5.83 -2.90
N ILE A 79 -15.16 -4.98 -1.93
CA ILE A 79 -13.77 -4.66 -1.59
C ILE A 79 -13.20 -5.77 -0.72
N HIS A 80 -12.00 -6.22 -1.09
CA HIS A 80 -11.27 -7.26 -0.37
C HIS A 80 -11.14 -6.95 1.14
N ASP A 81 -11.42 -7.95 1.98
CA ASP A 81 -11.49 -7.85 3.45
C ASP A 81 -10.33 -7.10 4.10
N VAL A 82 -9.08 -7.36 3.66
CA VAL A 82 -7.87 -6.66 4.14
C VAL A 82 -8.01 -5.12 4.14
N LEU A 83 -8.64 -4.53 3.12
CA LEU A 83 -8.85 -3.08 3.07
C LEU A 83 -10.08 -2.67 3.89
N THR A 84 -11.16 -3.45 3.78
CA THR A 84 -12.39 -3.24 4.55
C THR A 84 -12.12 -3.20 6.06
N ASP A 85 -11.45 -4.23 6.58
CA ASP A 85 -11.06 -4.35 7.99
C ASP A 85 -10.19 -3.18 8.45
N ARG A 86 -9.25 -2.75 7.60
CA ARG A 86 -8.38 -1.61 7.91
C ARG A 86 -9.19 -0.31 8.02
N ILE A 87 -10.10 -0.06 7.08
CA ILE A 87 -10.97 1.13 7.09
C ILE A 87 -11.89 1.10 8.32
N ILE A 88 -12.53 -0.03 8.61
CA ILE A 88 -13.36 -0.19 9.82
C ILE A 88 -12.54 0.07 11.09
N GLY A 89 -11.31 -0.45 11.16
CA GLY A 89 -10.39 -0.21 12.28
C GLY A 89 -10.10 1.28 12.47
N MET A 90 -9.76 1.97 11.38
CA MET A 90 -9.53 3.42 11.41
C MET A 90 -10.77 4.20 11.85
N MET A 91 -11.96 3.83 11.38
CA MET A 91 -13.22 4.43 11.84
C MET A 91 -13.46 4.23 13.34
N LYS A 92 -13.26 3.00 13.84
CA LYS A 92 -13.41 2.65 15.26
C LYS A 92 -12.45 3.45 16.15
N GLU A 93 -11.28 3.77 15.63
CA GLU A 93 -10.25 4.56 16.31
C GLU A 93 -10.37 6.09 16.06
N ASN A 94 -11.39 6.52 15.31
CA ASN A 94 -11.57 7.91 14.89
C ASN A 94 -10.33 8.51 14.20
N ILE A 95 -9.67 7.69 13.37
CA ILE A 95 -8.56 8.04 12.50
C ILE A 95 -9.10 8.36 11.11
N ASP A 96 -8.52 9.34 10.45
CA ASP A 96 -8.87 9.73 9.07
C ASP A 96 -8.65 8.56 8.09
N TYR A 97 -9.74 8.02 7.56
CA TYR A 97 -9.78 6.88 6.63
C TYR A 97 -9.93 7.32 5.17
N GLU A 98 -10.11 8.61 4.89
CA GLU A 98 -10.27 9.12 3.51
C GLU A 98 -9.09 8.75 2.58
N PRO A 99 -7.82 8.77 3.04
CA PRO A 99 -6.68 8.33 2.21
C PRO A 99 -6.84 6.89 1.70
N MET A 100 -7.40 5.99 2.51
CA MET A 100 -7.64 4.59 2.13
C MET A 100 -8.75 4.48 1.08
N LEU A 101 -9.80 5.29 1.17
CA LEU A 101 -10.85 5.33 0.16
C LEU A 101 -10.32 5.89 -1.16
N ASN A 102 -9.49 6.93 -1.13
CA ASN A 102 -8.81 7.44 -2.33
C ASN A 102 -7.88 6.39 -2.94
N PHE A 103 -7.20 5.60 -2.11
CA PHE A 103 -6.38 4.47 -2.57
C PHE A 103 -7.23 3.46 -3.33
N ILE A 104 -8.41 3.08 -2.82
CA ILE A 104 -9.33 2.18 -3.53
C ILE A 104 -9.79 2.80 -4.87
N LYS A 105 -10.17 4.08 -4.88
CA LYS A 105 -10.55 4.77 -6.13
C LYS A 105 -9.45 4.71 -7.18
N ASN A 106 -8.18 4.83 -6.78
CA ASN A 106 -7.04 4.73 -7.69
C ASN A 106 -6.76 3.28 -8.10
N LEU A 107 -6.87 2.33 -7.15
CA LEU A 107 -6.68 0.90 -7.41
C LEU A 107 -7.62 0.40 -8.51
N TYR A 108 -8.89 0.80 -8.46
CA TYR A 108 -9.90 0.41 -9.45
C TYR A 108 -9.73 1.07 -10.83
N LYS A 109 -8.83 2.06 -10.96
CA LYS A 109 -8.39 2.57 -12.27
C LYS A 109 -7.30 1.70 -12.90
N ASN A 110 -6.73 0.75 -12.15
CA ASN A 110 -5.73 -0.16 -12.68
C ASN A 110 -6.37 -1.08 -13.74
N PRO A 111 -5.88 -1.10 -14.99
CA PRO A 111 -6.48 -1.91 -16.05
C PRO A 111 -6.22 -3.42 -15.89
N SER A 112 -5.41 -3.84 -14.91
CA SER A 112 -5.06 -5.24 -14.67
C SER A 112 -5.74 -5.77 -13.42
N TYR A 113 -6.78 -6.59 -13.62
CA TYR A 113 -7.43 -7.34 -12.55
C TYR A 113 -6.42 -8.16 -11.73
N ARG A 114 -5.40 -8.73 -12.40
CA ARG A 114 -4.34 -9.49 -11.74
C ARG A 114 -3.51 -8.61 -10.80
N ALA A 115 -3.09 -7.44 -11.28
CA ALA A 115 -2.28 -6.50 -10.48
C ALA A 115 -3.06 -5.97 -9.25
N ILE A 116 -4.37 -5.75 -9.39
CA ILE A 116 -5.25 -5.37 -8.28
C ILE A 116 -5.20 -6.44 -7.17
N ASN A 117 -5.42 -7.71 -7.54
CA ASN A 117 -5.43 -8.81 -6.59
C ASN A 117 -4.06 -9.08 -5.96
N GLU A 118 -3.00 -9.00 -6.76
CA GLU A 118 -1.61 -9.12 -6.27
C GLU A 118 -1.26 -8.02 -5.25
N LEU A 119 -1.74 -6.78 -5.46
CA LEU A 119 -1.45 -5.66 -4.58
C LEU A 119 -2.13 -5.80 -3.21
N TYR A 120 -3.29 -6.46 -3.11
CA TYR A 120 -3.88 -6.81 -1.81
C TYR A 120 -2.94 -7.69 -0.98
N GLY A 121 -2.28 -8.66 -1.62
CA GLY A 121 -1.27 -9.50 -0.98
C GLY A 121 -0.05 -8.71 -0.52
N PHE A 122 0.43 -7.77 -1.33
CA PHE A 122 1.55 -6.92 -0.92
C PHE A 122 1.23 -6.06 0.32
N LEU A 123 0.04 -5.46 0.35
CA LEU A 123 -0.40 -4.56 1.43
C LEU A 123 -0.77 -5.27 2.74
N SER A 124 -1.10 -6.56 2.68
CA SER A 124 -1.33 -7.36 3.88
C SER A 124 -0.04 -7.69 4.63
N HIS A 125 1.09 -7.74 3.92
CA HIS A 125 2.41 -8.05 4.49
C HIS A 125 3.23 -6.79 4.82
N GLN A 126 2.98 -5.67 4.14
CA GLN A 126 3.78 -4.45 4.27
C GLN A 126 2.92 -3.28 4.77
N PHE A 127 3.30 -2.71 5.92
CA PHE A 127 2.71 -1.49 6.48
C PHE A 127 3.22 -0.24 5.76
N LEU A 128 2.87 -0.09 4.49
CA LEU A 128 3.25 1.11 3.73
C LEU A 128 2.29 2.27 4.01
N PRO A 129 2.80 3.49 4.28
CA PRO A 129 1.96 4.67 4.43
C PRO A 129 1.17 4.97 3.16
N ILE A 130 -0.10 5.31 3.32
CA ILE A 130 -0.95 5.84 2.25
C ILE A 130 -1.01 7.36 2.38
N SER A 131 -0.75 8.04 1.28
CA SER A 131 -0.85 9.49 1.17
C SER A 131 -2.29 9.94 0.90
N SER A 132 -2.59 11.20 1.19
CA SER A 132 -3.97 11.74 1.11
C SER A 132 -4.60 11.62 -0.29
N ASP A 133 -3.79 11.61 -1.35
CA ASP A 133 -4.25 11.43 -2.73
C ASP A 133 -4.47 9.95 -3.14
N GLY A 134 -4.33 9.01 -2.20
CA GLY A 134 -4.55 7.58 -2.44
C GLY A 134 -3.37 6.85 -3.07
N CYS A 135 -2.16 7.41 -3.01
CA CYS A 135 -0.94 6.70 -3.40
C CYS A 135 -0.26 6.06 -2.19
N PHE A 136 0.48 4.97 -2.38
CA PHE A 136 1.30 4.38 -1.32
C PHE A 136 2.76 4.87 -1.39
N LEU A 137 3.40 5.02 -0.24
CA LEU A 137 4.81 5.35 -0.14
C LEU A 137 5.64 4.08 -0.09
N ALA A 138 6.63 3.98 -0.97
CA ALA A 138 7.57 2.89 -1.06
C ALA A 138 9.01 3.41 -1.12
N TYR A 139 9.97 2.50 -1.19
CA TYR A 139 11.39 2.81 -1.17
C TYR A 139 12.07 2.25 -2.41
N LYS A 140 13.10 2.96 -2.87
CA LYS A 140 13.93 2.54 -4.00
C LYS A 140 15.39 2.75 -3.67
N TYR A 141 16.18 1.67 -3.79
CA TYR A 141 17.63 1.77 -3.75
C TYR A 141 18.14 2.52 -5.00
N THR A 142 19.02 3.49 -4.79
CA THR A 142 19.60 4.31 -5.86
C THR A 142 21.12 4.38 -5.73
N SER A 143 21.80 4.56 -6.85
CA SER A 143 23.23 4.86 -6.90
C SER A 143 23.46 6.33 -7.30
N ILE A 144 24.68 6.81 -7.12
CA ILE A 144 25.09 8.13 -7.62
C ILE A 144 25.65 7.97 -9.03
N TYR A 145 25.15 8.77 -9.96
CA TYR A 145 25.65 8.81 -11.32
C TYR A 145 27.02 9.47 -11.37
N VAL A 146 27.96 8.80 -12.04
CA VAL A 146 29.31 9.30 -12.31
C VAL A 146 29.54 9.22 -13.82
N GLY A 147 29.76 10.36 -14.47
CA GLY A 147 29.99 10.41 -15.91
C GLY A 147 29.61 11.72 -16.57
N GLU A 148 29.75 11.75 -17.90
CA GLU A 148 29.42 12.92 -18.72
C GLU A 148 27.91 13.20 -18.73
N THR A 149 27.55 14.47 -18.95
CA THR A 149 26.14 14.86 -19.04
C THR A 149 25.48 14.20 -20.24
N ARG A 150 24.36 13.51 -19.99
CA ARG A 150 23.58 12.80 -21.00
C ARG A 150 22.09 12.93 -20.76
N LYS A 151 21.28 12.29 -21.61
CA LYS A 151 19.84 12.11 -21.37
C LYS A 151 19.53 10.74 -20.79
N ASP A 152 18.60 10.69 -19.84
CA ASP A 152 17.99 9.46 -19.34
C ASP A 152 16.87 8.96 -20.29
N LYS A 153 16.25 7.81 -19.97
CA LYS A 153 15.18 7.22 -20.81
C LYS A 153 13.89 8.07 -20.86
N ASN A 154 13.73 9.04 -19.97
CA ASN A 154 12.62 10.01 -20.00
C ASN A 154 13.05 11.36 -20.60
N GLY A 155 14.25 11.46 -21.20
CA GLY A 155 14.73 12.67 -21.86
C GLY A 155 15.21 13.76 -20.89
N ARG A 156 15.32 13.46 -19.59
CA ARG A 156 15.84 14.38 -18.58
C ARG A 156 17.35 14.41 -18.63
N GLU A 157 17.92 15.57 -18.32
CA GLU A 157 19.38 15.69 -18.18
C GLU A 157 19.85 14.89 -16.97
N LEU A 158 20.83 14.02 -17.19
CA LEU A 158 21.50 13.22 -16.19
C LEU A 158 22.96 13.68 -16.13
N LYS A 159 23.39 14.15 -14.96
CA LYS A 159 24.73 14.71 -14.72
C LYS A 159 25.35 14.13 -13.47
N ASP A 160 26.67 14.26 -13.36
CA ASP A 160 27.45 13.80 -12.21
C ASP A 160 26.81 14.24 -10.88
N GLY A 161 26.65 13.30 -9.95
CA GLY A 161 26.01 13.52 -8.66
C GLY A 161 24.49 13.25 -8.60
N ASP A 162 23.82 13.04 -9.73
CA ASP A 162 22.39 12.69 -9.75
C ASP A 162 22.13 11.28 -9.20
N MET A 163 20.96 11.08 -8.58
CA MET A 163 20.52 9.75 -8.14
C MET A 163 19.96 8.96 -9.34
N VAL A 164 20.33 7.69 -9.47
CA VAL A 164 19.92 6.80 -10.57
C VAL A 164 19.55 5.41 -10.07
N ASP A 165 18.80 4.65 -10.88
CA ASP A 165 18.52 3.24 -10.56
C ASP A 165 19.82 2.45 -10.39
N SER A 166 19.90 1.64 -9.35
CA SER A 166 21.15 0.92 -9.00
C SER A 166 21.54 -0.19 -9.98
N HIS A 167 20.58 -0.70 -10.76
CA HIS A 167 20.80 -1.81 -11.66
C HIS A 167 21.55 -1.39 -12.93
N THR A 168 21.05 -0.37 -13.61
CA THR A 168 21.69 0.12 -14.85
C THR A 168 22.56 1.34 -14.62
N GLN A 169 22.36 2.06 -13.52
CA GLN A 169 23.07 3.27 -13.10
C GLN A 169 23.02 4.41 -14.14
N LYS A 170 22.08 4.35 -15.09
CA LYS A 170 21.98 5.34 -16.18
C LYS A 170 20.62 5.41 -16.87
N SER A 171 19.68 4.51 -16.55
CA SER A 171 18.41 4.46 -17.29
C SER A 171 17.44 5.54 -16.84
N TYR A 172 17.29 5.75 -15.54
CA TYR A 172 16.31 6.68 -14.99
C TYR A 172 16.93 7.53 -13.88
N ARG A 173 16.83 8.85 -14.04
CA ARG A 173 17.13 9.79 -12.95
C ARG A 173 16.05 9.72 -11.87
N ASN A 174 16.48 9.80 -10.62
CA ASN A 174 15.70 9.58 -9.40
C ASN A 174 15.90 10.72 -8.39
N ASN A 175 16.10 11.95 -8.84
CA ASN A 175 16.20 13.10 -7.93
C ASN A 175 14.83 13.44 -7.34
N ILE A 176 14.78 14.15 -6.21
CA ILE A 176 13.50 14.58 -5.63
C ILE A 176 12.71 15.41 -6.65
N GLY A 177 11.42 15.10 -6.81
CA GLY A 177 10.52 15.69 -7.81
C GLY A 177 10.55 15.01 -9.18
N ASP A 178 11.46 14.06 -9.41
CA ASP A 178 11.47 13.27 -10.64
C ASP A 178 10.28 12.31 -10.70
N VAL A 179 9.74 12.12 -11.90
CA VAL A 179 8.66 11.14 -12.18
C VAL A 179 9.14 10.14 -13.22
N PRO A 180 9.96 9.14 -12.85
CA PRO A 180 10.35 8.08 -13.77
C PRO A 180 9.12 7.34 -14.31
N THR A 181 9.09 7.12 -15.62
CA THR A 181 7.98 6.45 -16.29
C THR A 181 8.43 5.58 -17.46
N MET A 182 7.67 4.54 -17.77
CA MET A 182 7.83 3.75 -18.98
C MET A 182 6.48 3.25 -19.49
N PRO A 183 6.35 2.90 -20.78
CA PRO A 183 5.11 2.32 -21.28
C PRO A 183 4.73 1.08 -20.48
N ARG A 184 3.47 1.00 -20.02
CA ARG A 184 2.97 -0.11 -19.20
C ARG A 184 3.17 -1.48 -19.84
N ASN A 185 2.96 -1.56 -21.15
CA ASN A 185 3.17 -2.77 -21.95
C ASN A 185 4.65 -3.16 -22.15
N ARG A 186 5.58 -2.42 -21.54
CA ARG A 186 7.01 -2.76 -21.47
C ARG A 186 7.46 -3.18 -20.07
N VAL A 187 6.53 -3.26 -19.12
CA VAL A 187 6.79 -3.78 -17.78
C VAL A 187 6.42 -5.27 -17.76
N ASP A 188 7.32 -6.08 -17.22
CA ASP A 188 7.17 -7.53 -17.11
C ASP A 188 6.11 -7.87 -16.06
N ASP A 189 5.03 -8.44 -16.55
CA ASP A 189 3.85 -8.77 -15.81
C ASP A 189 3.86 -10.22 -15.29
N ASN A 190 4.91 -11.00 -15.59
CA ASN A 190 5.10 -12.35 -15.05
C ASN A 190 5.66 -12.31 -13.62
N ILE A 191 4.84 -12.70 -12.66
CA ILE A 191 5.17 -12.73 -11.22
C ILE A 191 6.19 -13.80 -10.82
N ASN A 192 6.40 -14.83 -11.65
CA ASN A 192 7.36 -15.90 -11.35
C ASN A 192 8.80 -15.52 -11.67
N ILE A 193 8.98 -14.43 -12.43
CA ILE A 193 10.29 -13.85 -12.66
C ILE A 193 10.53 -12.90 -11.51
N GLY A 194 11.66 -12.98 -10.80
CA GLY A 194 12.00 -12.04 -9.74
C GLY A 194 12.51 -10.69 -10.30
N CYS A 195 13.43 -10.74 -11.26
CA CYS A 195 14.12 -9.57 -11.81
C CYS A 195 13.69 -9.24 -13.26
N GLY A 196 12.39 -9.09 -13.48
CA GLY A 196 11.81 -8.71 -14.78
C GLY A 196 11.92 -7.21 -15.08
N ALA A 197 11.70 -6.83 -16.35
CA ALA A 197 11.72 -5.44 -16.78
C ALA A 197 10.65 -4.62 -16.04
N GLY A 198 10.98 -3.41 -15.59
CA GLY A 198 10.02 -2.55 -14.91
C GLY A 198 10.70 -1.52 -14.02
N LEU A 199 9.88 -0.62 -13.48
CA LEU A 199 10.30 0.27 -12.42
C LEU A 199 10.03 -0.42 -11.08
N HIS A 200 11.10 -0.89 -10.43
CA HIS A 200 11.01 -1.55 -9.13
C HIS A 200 11.08 -0.57 -7.97
N VAL A 201 10.20 -0.80 -7.01
CA VAL A 201 10.05 -0.12 -5.72
C VAL A 201 9.67 -1.18 -4.69
N GLY A 202 9.88 -0.95 -3.40
CA GLY A 202 9.60 -1.97 -2.39
C GLY A 202 9.53 -1.44 -0.97
N SER A 203 9.59 -2.34 -0.01
CA SER A 203 9.66 -2.03 1.42
C SER A 203 10.98 -1.32 1.79
N ALA A 204 11.09 -0.83 3.03
CA ALA A 204 12.32 -0.20 3.50
C ALA A 204 13.54 -1.15 3.42
N SER A 205 13.34 -2.46 3.67
CA SER A 205 14.39 -3.47 3.55
C SER A 205 14.91 -3.60 2.11
N TYR A 206 14.07 -3.32 1.11
CA TYR A 206 14.46 -3.30 -0.29
C TYR A 206 15.46 -2.17 -0.61
N ALA A 207 15.35 -1.02 0.08
CA ALA A 207 16.27 0.10 -0.10
C ALA A 207 17.60 -0.03 0.67
N ARG A 208 17.82 -1.13 1.40
CA ARG A 208 19.08 -1.43 2.10
C ARG A 208 19.62 -0.22 2.88
N SER A 209 20.81 0.28 2.51
CA SER A 209 21.60 1.29 3.20
C SER A 209 21.37 2.74 2.71
N GLY A 210 20.40 2.97 1.83
CA GLY A 210 20.06 4.33 1.39
C GLY A 210 19.40 4.38 0.03
N GLY A 211 18.64 5.44 -0.25
CA GLY A 211 17.97 5.59 -1.53
C GLY A 211 16.96 6.72 -1.51
N VAL A 212 15.81 6.49 -2.12
CA VAL A 212 14.73 7.47 -2.20
C VAL A 212 13.40 6.90 -1.76
N ILE A 213 12.56 7.78 -1.20
CA ILE A 213 11.15 7.53 -0.93
C ILE A 213 10.39 7.91 -2.19
N VAL A 214 9.52 7.02 -2.63
CA VAL A 214 8.70 7.19 -3.82
C VAL A 214 7.23 7.08 -3.50
N LYS A 215 6.42 7.91 -4.16
CA LYS A 215 4.96 7.84 -4.14
C LYS A 215 4.49 7.09 -5.38
N VAL A 216 3.72 6.04 -5.18
CA VAL A 216 3.26 5.13 -6.25
C VAL A 216 1.75 5.10 -6.25
N ASP A 217 1.17 5.42 -7.40
CA ASP A 217 -0.27 5.29 -7.62
C ASP A 217 -0.59 3.80 -7.88
N PRO A 218 -1.54 3.18 -7.15
CA PRO A 218 -1.92 1.79 -7.38
C PRO A 218 -2.42 1.52 -8.81
N GLN A 219 -2.90 2.53 -9.56
CA GLN A 219 -3.26 2.38 -10.97
C GLN A 219 -2.05 2.04 -11.86
N ASP A 220 -0.84 2.46 -11.45
CA ASP A 220 0.41 2.33 -12.20
C ASP A 220 1.17 1.04 -11.85
N VAL A 221 0.67 0.23 -10.91
CA VAL A 221 1.23 -1.08 -10.56
C VAL A 221 0.92 -2.10 -11.65
N VAL A 222 1.92 -2.88 -12.09
CA VAL A 222 1.78 -3.88 -13.15
C VAL A 222 1.84 -5.31 -12.62
N SER A 223 2.74 -5.57 -11.68
CA SER A 223 2.87 -6.89 -11.04
C SER A 223 3.56 -6.81 -9.68
N VAL A 224 3.25 -7.76 -8.81
CA VAL A 224 3.95 -8.02 -7.54
C VAL A 224 4.61 -9.40 -7.66
N PRO A 225 5.94 -9.45 -7.90
CA PRO A 225 6.65 -10.73 -8.00
C PRO A 225 6.56 -11.57 -6.72
N LEU A 226 6.59 -12.89 -6.88
CA LEU A 226 6.49 -13.86 -5.78
C LEU A 226 7.83 -14.07 -5.03
N ASP A 227 8.84 -13.24 -5.25
CA ASP A 227 10.15 -13.45 -4.64
C ASP A 227 10.16 -13.09 -3.14
N HIS A 228 11.08 -13.71 -2.37
CA HIS A 228 11.35 -13.55 -0.93
C HIS A 228 10.43 -12.52 -0.22
N ASP A 229 9.32 -13.00 0.34
CA ASP A 229 8.33 -12.25 1.14
C ASP A 229 7.61 -11.08 0.44
N CYS A 230 7.49 -11.12 -0.90
CA CYS A 230 6.79 -10.11 -1.71
C CYS A 230 7.36 -8.70 -1.46
N GLN A 231 8.68 -8.53 -1.38
CA GLN A 231 9.28 -7.25 -0.94
C GLN A 231 9.22 -6.11 -1.97
N LYS A 232 8.82 -6.37 -3.20
CA LYS A 232 8.87 -5.39 -4.29
C LYS A 232 7.66 -5.40 -5.20
N VAL A 233 7.42 -4.27 -5.81
CA VAL A 233 6.37 -4.01 -6.79
C VAL A 233 7.02 -3.53 -8.08
N ARG A 234 6.47 -3.98 -9.22
CA ARG A 234 6.77 -3.41 -10.53
C ARG A 234 5.67 -2.46 -10.93
N CYS A 235 6.06 -1.23 -11.26
CA CYS A 235 5.15 -0.21 -11.74
C CYS A 235 5.62 0.36 -13.09
N CYS A 236 4.74 1.12 -13.75
CA CYS A 236 5.09 1.89 -14.95
C CYS A 236 5.38 3.36 -14.66
N LYS A 237 5.13 3.84 -13.44
CA LYS A 237 5.36 5.23 -13.01
C LYS A 237 5.45 5.33 -11.49
N TYR A 238 6.32 6.19 -10.99
CA TYR A 238 6.31 6.68 -9.61
C TYR A 238 6.85 8.12 -9.54
N GLU A 239 6.60 8.81 -8.44
CA GLU A 239 7.18 10.13 -8.13
C GLU A 239 8.20 9.99 -7.01
N VAL A 240 9.37 10.62 -7.13
CA VAL A 240 10.37 10.67 -6.06
C VAL A 240 10.03 11.82 -5.12
N VAL A 241 9.68 11.51 -3.87
CA VAL A 241 9.17 12.50 -2.90
C VAL A 241 10.14 12.82 -1.77
N GLY A 242 11.20 12.03 -1.60
CA GLY A 242 12.19 12.29 -0.57
C GLY A 242 13.43 11.41 -0.68
N LYS A 243 14.45 11.75 0.12
CA LYS A 243 15.60 10.87 0.34
C LYS A 243 15.31 9.92 1.49
N TYR A 244 15.77 8.69 1.34
CA TYR A 244 15.79 7.71 2.42
C TYR A 244 17.23 7.49 2.84
N GLU A 245 17.56 7.89 4.06
CA GLU A 245 18.83 7.57 4.70
C GLU A 245 18.52 6.58 5.83
N SER A 246 18.97 5.33 5.69
CA SER A 246 18.90 4.42 6.83
C SER A 246 19.88 4.93 7.87
N THR A 247 19.44 5.14 9.11
CA THR A 247 20.37 5.24 10.23
C THR A 247 21.13 3.92 10.30
N MET A 248 22.41 3.94 9.92
CA MET A 248 23.34 2.87 10.29
C MET A 248 23.20 2.70 11.80
N PRO A 249 23.03 1.47 12.34
CA PRO A 249 23.24 1.27 13.77
C PRO A 249 24.65 1.78 14.06
N SER A 250 24.77 2.81 14.88
CA SER A 250 26.06 3.32 15.33
C SER A 250 26.64 2.31 16.32
N VAL A 251 27.14 1.20 15.80
CA VAL A 251 28.03 0.32 16.53
C VAL A 251 29.21 0.07 15.61
N PHE A 252 30.15 1.01 15.64
CA PHE A 252 31.55 0.64 15.42
C PHE A 252 31.90 -0.32 16.57
N SER A 253 31.75 -1.62 16.35
CA SER A 253 32.51 -2.59 17.12
C SER A 253 33.80 -2.84 16.35
N ASP A 254 34.89 -2.31 16.88
CA ASP A 254 36.26 -2.64 16.47
C ASP A 254 36.57 -4.09 16.84
N GLU A 255 35.91 -5.05 16.21
CA GLU A 255 36.32 -6.46 16.26
C GLU A 255 36.47 -6.97 14.83
N TYR A 256 37.72 -6.93 14.38
CA TYR A 256 38.24 -7.81 13.35
C TYR A 256 37.98 -9.25 13.79
N ASP A 257 36.97 -9.90 13.22
CA ASP A 257 36.97 -11.35 13.13
C ASP A 257 37.31 -11.75 11.70
N SER A 258 38.54 -12.23 11.60
CA SER A 258 39.13 -12.89 10.46
C SER A 258 38.51 -14.28 10.26
N LEU A 259 38.41 -14.65 8.98
CA LEU A 259 38.25 -16.00 8.40
C LEU A 259 36.78 -16.50 8.33
N ASP A 260 36.32 -17.22 7.29
CA ASP A 260 37.00 -18.20 6.43
C ASP A 260 36.57 -18.10 4.95
N GLU A 261 37.46 -18.60 4.08
CA GLU A 261 37.32 -18.84 2.64
C GLU A 261 36.18 -19.83 2.32
N GLU A 262 35.71 -19.77 1.06
CA GLU A 262 34.76 -20.67 0.37
C GLU A 262 33.27 -20.29 0.38
N GLY A 263 32.87 -19.60 -0.70
CA GLY A 263 31.47 -19.44 -1.12
C GLY A 263 31.43 -18.78 -2.50
N GLU A 264 31.54 -19.60 -3.54
CA GLU A 264 31.71 -19.27 -4.96
C GLU A 264 30.93 -18.04 -5.48
N LEU A 265 31.64 -17.16 -6.17
CA LEU A 265 31.10 -16.15 -7.07
C LEU A 265 30.55 -16.85 -8.33
N CYS A 266 29.25 -16.75 -8.59
CA CYS A 266 28.72 -17.16 -9.89
C CYS A 266 29.01 -16.07 -10.94
N ASP A 267 30.16 -16.20 -11.59
CA ASP A 267 30.43 -15.52 -12.86
C ASP A 267 29.54 -16.14 -13.94
N ALA A 268 28.46 -15.45 -14.30
CA ALA A 268 27.75 -15.69 -15.55
C ALA A 268 28.23 -14.63 -16.56
N GLU A 269 29.29 -14.96 -17.29
CA GLU A 269 29.71 -14.26 -18.50
C GLU A 269 28.58 -14.28 -19.53
N TYR A 270 28.02 -13.10 -19.86
CA TYR A 270 27.21 -12.93 -21.06
C TYR A 270 28.08 -12.38 -22.19
N SER A 271 28.62 -13.29 -22.99
CA SER A 271 29.08 -13.03 -24.35
C SER A 271 27.85 -13.02 -25.27
N ASP A 272 27.50 -11.86 -25.82
CA ASP A 272 26.72 -11.80 -27.05
C ASP A 272 27.47 -10.95 -28.09
N ASN A 273 28.22 -11.69 -28.90
CA ASN A 273 28.87 -11.22 -30.11
C ASN A 273 28.01 -11.67 -31.29
N TRP A 274 27.18 -10.78 -31.85
CA TRP A 274 26.64 -10.97 -33.20
C TRP A 274 26.64 -9.64 -33.95
N GLU A 275 27.46 -9.64 -35.00
CA GLU A 275 27.75 -8.54 -35.90
C GLU A 275 26.54 -8.10 -36.74
N ILE A 276 26.65 -6.86 -37.17
CA ILE A 276 25.78 -6.12 -38.09
C ILE A 276 26.14 -6.51 -39.52
N ASP A 277 25.14 -6.64 -40.39
CA ASP A 277 25.22 -6.21 -41.79
C ASP A 277 24.40 -4.92 -41.97
#